data_AF-A0A6N6MNF0-F1
#
_entry.id   AF-A0A6N6MNF0-F1
#
_cell.length_a   1.000
_cell.length_b   1.000
_cell.length_c   1.000
_cell.angle_alpha   90.00
_cell.angle_beta   90.00
_cell.angle_gamma   90.00
#
_symmetry.space_group_name_H-M   'P 1'
#
loop_
_entity.id
_entity.type
_entity.pdbx_description
1 polymer ?
#
loop_
_entity_poly.entity_id
_entity_poly.type
_entity_poly.pdbx_seq_one_letter_code
_entity_poly.pdbx_strand_id
1 'polypeptide(L)'
;MTPLESILKVLDALIAADDPVGVETADRAIWDYLSGFDGLSAQARAAADLAEALESWPVRSSLTPTIRGLVARHRGRLDAPSA
;
A
#
# COMPACT_ATOMS: atom_id res chain seq x y z
N MET A 1 5.45 -11.96 -12.59
CA MET A 1 4.79 -10.82 -11.93
C MET A 1 4.77 -11.12 -10.45
N THR A 2 5.46 -10.31 -9.67
CA THR A 2 5.54 -10.45 -8.21
C THR A 2 4.25 -9.93 -7.55
N PRO A 3 3.97 -10.32 -6.29
CA PRO A 3 2.88 -9.73 -5.51
C PRO A 3 2.98 -8.20 -5.44
N LEU A 4 4.21 -7.67 -5.31
CA LEU A 4 4.49 -6.24 -5.28
C LEU A 4 4.12 -5.55 -6.61
N GLU A 5 4.56 -6.09 -7.75
CA GLU A 5 4.19 -5.54 -9.07
C GLU A 5 2.67 -5.57 -9.30
N SER A 6 2.00 -6.60 -8.78
CA SER A 6 0.55 -6.76 -8.92
C SER A 6 -0.20 -5.68 -8.13
N ILE A 7 0.16 -5.43 -6.87
CA ILE A 7 -0.48 -4.36 -6.07
C ILE A 7 -0.17 -2.97 -6.62
N LEU A 8 1.06 -2.73 -7.09
CA LEU A 8 1.43 -1.46 -7.73
C LEU A 8 0.58 -1.21 -8.98
N LYS A 9 0.31 -2.22 -9.81
CA LYS A 9 -0.58 -2.06 -10.97
C LYS A 9 -2.03 -1.73 -10.57
N VAL A 10 -2.53 -2.34 -9.49
CA VAL A 10 -3.87 -2.02 -8.96
C VAL A 10 -3.93 -0.58 -8.46
N LEU A 11 -2.94 -0.16 -7.66
CA LEU A 11 -2.87 1.20 -7.13
C LEU A 11 -2.71 2.25 -8.25
N ASP A 12 -1.95 1.96 -9.30
CA ASP A 12 -1.79 2.86 -10.46
C ASP A 12 -3.11 3.03 -11.21
N ALA A 13 -3.87 1.95 -11.41
CA ALA A 13 -5.20 2.02 -12.02
C ALA A 13 -6.20 2.83 -11.18
N LEU A 14 -6.15 2.71 -9.85
CA LEU A 14 -6.98 3.49 -8.94
C LEU A 14 -6.61 4.97 -8.95
N ILE A 15 -5.31 5.28 -9.00
CA ILE A 15 -4.81 6.66 -9.14
C ILE A 15 -5.25 7.26 -10.47
N ALA A 16 -5.16 6.50 -11.56
CA ALA A 16 -5.57 6.94 -12.89
C ALA A 16 -7.07 7.21 -13.00
N ALA A 17 -7.89 6.52 -12.20
CA ALA A 17 -9.33 6.74 -12.13
C ALA A 17 -9.71 8.03 -11.37
N ASP A 18 -8.83 8.54 -10.49
CA ASP A 18 -9.01 9.75 -9.66
C ASP A 18 -10.34 9.83 -8.89
N ASP A 19 -10.89 8.66 -8.51
CA ASP A 19 -12.20 8.55 -7.87
C ASP A 19 -12.08 8.44 -6.33
N PRO A 20 -12.97 9.09 -5.55
CA PRO A 20 -12.97 9.00 -4.09
C PRO A 20 -13.16 7.56 -3.54
N VAL A 21 -13.86 6.68 -4.25
CA VAL A 21 -13.99 5.24 -3.90
C VAL A 21 -12.65 4.50 -4.05
N GLY A 22 -11.71 5.08 -4.79
CA GLY A 22 -10.35 4.58 -4.95
C GLY A 22 -9.58 4.49 -3.64
N VAL A 23 -9.90 5.31 -2.62
CA VAL A 23 -9.24 5.27 -1.31
C VAL A 23 -9.60 3.99 -0.54
N GLU A 24 -10.88 3.66 -0.42
CA GLU A 24 -11.33 2.45 0.28
C GLU A 24 -10.86 1.19 -0.44
N THR A 25 -10.88 1.24 -1.78
CA THR A 25 -10.39 0.14 -2.62
C THR A 25 -8.88 -0.05 -2.47
N ALA A 26 -8.11 1.05 -2.41
CA ALA A 26 -6.68 1.01 -2.17
C ALA A 26 -6.35 0.47 -0.78
N ASP A 27 -7.04 0.92 0.28
CA ASP A 27 -6.81 0.41 1.64
C ASP A 27 -7.05 -1.10 1.73
N ARG A 28 -8.15 -1.58 1.13
CA ARG A 28 -8.47 -3.01 1.07
C ARG A 28 -7.43 -3.80 0.29
N ALA A 29 -6.98 -3.30 -0.86
CA ALA A 29 -5.96 -3.96 -1.68
C ALA A 29 -4.60 -4.01 -0.98
N ILE A 30 -4.21 -2.95 -0.26
CA ILE A 30 -3.01 -2.92 0.57
C ILE A 30 -3.12 -3.95 1.70
N TRP A 31 -4.27 -4.02 2.37
CA TRP A 31 -4.50 -5.01 3.43
C TRP A 31 -4.42 -6.45 2.92
N ASP A 32 -5.03 -6.74 1.76
CA ASP A 32 -5.00 -8.06 1.13
C ASP A 32 -3.58 -8.48 0.74
N TYR A 33 -2.84 -7.56 0.11
CA TYR A 33 -1.42 -7.74 -0.20
C TYR A 33 -0.59 -8.07 1.05
N LEU A 34 -0.73 -7.29 2.12
CA LEU A 34 0.03 -7.51 3.36
C LEU A 34 -0.40 -8.81 4.06
N SER A 35 -1.70 -9.10 4.10
CA SER A 35 -2.22 -10.32 4.74
C SER A 35 -1.79 -11.61 4.04
N GLY A 36 -1.37 -11.52 2.78
CA GLY A 36 -0.80 -12.65 2.03
C GLY A 36 0.61 -13.08 2.48
N PHE A 37 1.27 -12.32 3.36
CA PHE A 37 2.57 -12.68 3.91
C PHE A 37 2.44 -13.31 5.30
N ASP A 38 3.09 -14.46 5.48
CA ASP A 38 3.11 -15.20 6.75
C ASP A 38 4.01 -14.52 7.79
N GLY A 39 3.38 -14.01 8.84
CA GLY A 39 4.05 -13.47 10.02
C GLY A 39 4.34 -11.97 9.96
N LEU A 40 4.32 -11.31 11.13
CA LEU A 40 4.43 -9.86 11.25
C LEU A 40 5.70 -9.29 10.63
N SER A 41 6.84 -10.00 10.72
CA SER A 41 8.10 -9.57 10.10
C SER A 41 8.04 -9.57 8.58
N ALA A 42 7.38 -10.56 7.97
CA ALA A 42 7.23 -10.63 6.52
C ALA A 42 6.25 -9.55 6.03
N GLN A 43 5.16 -9.31 6.77
CA GLN A 43 4.22 -8.22 6.51
C GLN A 43 4.89 -6.84 6.62
N ALA A 44 5.70 -6.64 7.65
CA ALA A 44 6.44 -5.38 7.85
C ALA A 44 7.46 -5.15 6.72
N ARG A 45 8.14 -6.20 6.26
CA ARG A 45 9.06 -6.10 5.11
C ARG A 45 8.29 -5.76 3.83
N ALA A 46 7.20 -6.46 3.55
CA ALA A 46 6.35 -6.19 2.40
C ALA A 46 5.77 -4.77 2.40
N ALA A 47 5.40 -4.24 3.58
CA ALA A 47 4.95 -2.86 3.73
C ALA A 47 6.08 -1.85 3.48
N ALA A 48 7.32 -2.16 3.89
CA ALA A 48 8.48 -1.31 3.62
C ALA A 48 8.83 -1.29 2.12
N ASP A 49 8.85 -2.45 1.46
CA ASP A 49 9.09 -2.56 0.02
C ASP A 49 8.00 -1.82 -0.79
N LEU A 50 6.73 -1.92 -0.35
CA LEU A 50 5.63 -1.17 -0.96
C LEU A 50 5.78 0.35 -0.77
N ALA A 51 6.18 0.80 0.42
CA ALA A 51 6.41 2.22 0.68
C ALA A 51 7.53 2.79 -0.21
N GLU A 52 8.66 2.09 -0.31
CA GLU A 52 9.80 2.48 -1.16
C GLU A 52 9.41 2.58 -2.64
N ALA A 53 8.65 1.60 -3.14
CA ALA A 53 8.14 1.63 -4.51
C ALA A 53 7.21 2.83 -4.77
N LEU A 54 6.35 3.16 -3.80
CA LEU A 54 5.45 4.32 -3.89
C LEU A 54 6.17 5.66 -3.76
N GLU A 55 7.34 5.74 -3.12
CA GLU A 55 8.14 6.98 -3.07
C GLU A 55 8.64 7.39 -4.46
N SER A 56 8.98 6.40 -5.30
CA SER A 56 9.42 6.62 -6.69
C SER A 56 8.29 7.02 -7.64
N TRP A 57 7.03 6.94 -7.20
CA TRP A 57 5.89 7.32 -8.04
C TRP A 57 5.75 8.84 -8.20
N PRO A 58 5.48 9.31 -9.43
CA PRO A 58 5.20 10.72 -9.66
C PRO A 58 3.86 11.08 -8.99
N VAL A 59 3.84 12.19 -8.24
CA VAL A 59 2.62 12.71 -7.63
C VAL A 59 1.75 13.34 -8.72
N ARG A 60 0.98 12.48 -9.42
CA ARG A 60 0.14 12.88 -10.57
C ARG A 60 -1.31 13.13 -10.19
N SER A 61 -1.73 12.65 -9.03
CA SER A 61 -3.10 12.76 -8.54
C SER A 61 -3.12 12.97 -7.03
N SER A 62 -4.21 13.58 -6.57
CA SER A 62 -4.51 13.81 -5.15
C SER A 62 -4.57 12.50 -4.33
N LEU A 63 -4.76 11.35 -4.98
CA LEU A 63 -4.76 10.02 -4.33
C LEU A 63 -3.36 9.52 -3.97
N THR A 64 -2.31 9.96 -4.67
CA THR A 64 -0.93 9.50 -4.42
C THR A 64 -0.48 9.74 -2.96
N PRO A 65 -0.59 10.96 -2.39
CA PRO A 65 -0.23 11.19 -0.99
C PRO A 65 -1.13 10.40 -0.01
N THR A 66 -2.41 10.22 -0.35
CA THR A 66 -3.35 9.43 0.46
C THR A 66 -2.92 7.96 0.55
N ILE A 67 -2.59 7.34 -0.58
CA ILE A 67 -2.12 5.95 -0.66
C ILE A 67 -0.81 5.78 0.12
N ARG A 68 0.13 6.72 0.02
CA ARG A 68 1.35 6.72 0.84
C ARG A 68 1.03 6.77 2.34
N GLY A 69 0.07 7.60 2.74
CA GLY A 69 -0.40 7.69 4.12
C GLY A 69 -1.02 6.38 4.63
N LEU A 70 -1.81 5.68 3.80
CA LEU A 70 -2.38 4.38 4.12
C LEU A 70 -1.29 3.33 4.40
N VAL A 71 -0.29 3.23 3.51
CA VAL A 71 0.83 2.29 3.68
C VAL A 71 1.64 2.64 4.93
N ALA A 72 1.91 3.91 5.19
CA ALA A 72 2.61 4.35 6.41
C ALA A 72 1.83 3.98 7.68
N ARG A 73 0.50 4.12 7.67
CA ARG A 73 -0.37 3.70 8.79
C ARG A 73 -0.32 2.20 9.02
N HIS A 74 -0.39 1.38 7.95
CA HIS A 74 -0.29 -0.08 8.08
C HIS A 74 1.09 -0.49 8.62
N ARG A 75 2.17 0.14 8.15
CA ARG A 75 3.51 -0.06 8.71
C ARG A 75 3.57 0.29 10.19
N GLY A 76 3.03 1.43 10.61
CA GLY A 76 2.99 1.82 12.02
C GLY A 76 2.22 0.83 12.90
N ARG A 77 1.17 0.19 12.38
CA ARG A 77 0.42 -0.86 13.09
C ARG A 77 1.21 -2.16 13.23
N LEU A 78 2.02 -2.51 12.23
CA LEU A 78 2.87 -3.70 12.25
C LEU A 78 4.11 -3.51 13.15
N ASP A 79 4.59 -2.27 13.27
CA ASP A 79 5.74 -1.89 14.10
C ASP A 79 5.34 -1.65 15.57
N ALA A 80 4.08 -1.26 15.82
CA ALA A 80 3.56 -1.14 17.17
C ALA A 80 3.66 -2.52 17.87
N PRO A 81 4.39 -2.62 19.00
CA PRO A 81 4.39 -3.85 19.79
C PRO A 81 2.92 -4.12 20.14
N SER A 82 2.44 -5.29 19.73
CA SER A 82 1.09 -5.74 20.09
C SER A 82 1.03 -5.75 21.61
N ALA A 83 0.30 -4.78 22.18
CA ALA A 83 0.09 -4.63 23.61
C ALA A 83 -0.76 -5.79 24.15
#